data_AF-A0A7C4UMG9-F1
#
_entry.id   AF-A0A7C4UMG9-F1
#
_cell.length_a   1.000
_cell.length_b   1.000
_cell.length_c   1.000
_cell.angle_alpha   90.00
_cell.angle_beta   90.00
_cell.angle_gamma   90.00
#
_symmetry.space_group_name_H-M   'P 1'
#
loop_
_entity.id
_entity.type
_entity.pdbx_description
1 polymer ?
#
loop_
_entity_poly.entity_id
_entity_poly.type
_entity_poly.pdbx_seq_one_letter_code
_entity_poly.pdbx_strand_id
1 'polypeptide(L)'
;MNIKQPNSRMCFLCGLENPVGLHLHIYETEPGVVETTYTAPDHFQGYPGVLHGGIVASILDEMTGRAVMGSDPNQPRFMFTAKLEVKYRQ
;
A
#
# COMPACT_ATOMS: atom_id res chain seq x y z
N MET A 1 -11.29 7.58 -13.40
CA MET A 1 -9.90 7.96 -13.77
C MET A 1 -9.01 6.73 -13.54
N ASN A 2 -7.77 6.72 -14.02
CA ASN A 2 -6.82 5.66 -13.66
C ASN A 2 -5.43 6.30 -13.60
N ILE A 3 -5.23 7.12 -12.57
CA ILE A 3 -4.03 7.97 -12.44
C ILE A 3 -3.07 7.25 -11.49
N LYS A 4 -1.85 7.00 -11.95
CA LYS A 4 -0.81 6.41 -11.11
C LYS A 4 -0.31 7.44 -10.10
N GLN A 5 -0.36 7.10 -8.80
CA GLN A 5 0.19 7.93 -7.74
C GLN A 5 1.73 7.85 -7.70
N PRO A 6 2.42 8.89 -7.19
CA PRO A 6 3.88 8.91 -7.09
C PRO A 6 4.40 7.92 -6.05
N ASN A 7 5.43 7.14 -6.39
CA ASN A 7 6.09 6.21 -5.49
C ASN A 7 7.32 6.84 -4.83
N SER A 8 7.65 6.42 -3.61
CA SER A 8 8.93 6.76 -2.97
C SER A 8 10.06 5.86 -3.49
N ARG A 9 11.33 6.20 -3.25
CA ARG A 9 12.47 5.32 -3.60
C ARG A 9 12.56 4.10 -2.68
N MET A 10 12.59 4.33 -1.37
CA MET A 10 12.95 3.30 -0.38
C MET A 10 11.79 2.85 0.53
N CYS A 11 10.55 3.28 0.28
CA CYS A 11 9.41 2.83 1.09
C CYS A 11 9.29 1.29 1.04
N PHE A 12 8.94 0.65 2.15
CA PHE A 12 8.74 -0.80 2.21
C PHE A 12 7.58 -1.26 1.30
N LEU A 13 6.52 -0.46 1.16
CA LEU A 13 5.34 -0.86 0.40
C LEU A 13 5.46 -0.46 -1.07
N CYS A 14 5.64 0.83 -1.34
CA CYS A 14 5.64 1.37 -2.70
C CYS A 14 7.05 1.66 -3.25
N GLY A 15 8.12 1.44 -2.48
CA GLY A 15 9.47 1.85 -2.86
C GLY A 15 9.92 1.22 -4.17
N LEU A 16 10.37 2.02 -5.15
CA LEU A 16 10.84 1.49 -6.43
C LEU A 16 12.22 0.81 -6.34
N GLU A 17 13.01 1.14 -5.31
CA GLU A 17 14.40 0.71 -5.16
C GLU A 17 14.67 -0.04 -3.85
N ASN A 18 13.63 -0.24 -3.02
CA ASN A 18 13.80 -1.00 -1.78
C ASN A 18 13.97 -2.50 -2.12
N PRO A 19 15.13 -3.13 -1.87
CA PRO A 19 15.39 -4.51 -2.28
C PRO A 19 14.51 -5.55 -1.58
N VAL A 20 13.83 -5.17 -0.49
CA VAL A 20 12.88 -6.01 0.24
C VAL A 20 11.47 -5.42 0.21
N GLY A 21 11.21 -4.47 -0.69
CA GLY A 21 9.92 -3.80 -0.80
C GLY A 21 8.86 -4.64 -1.52
N LEU A 22 7.58 -4.31 -1.31
CA LEU A 22 6.47 -4.94 -2.03
C LEU A 22 6.28 -4.34 -3.43
N HIS A 23 6.92 -3.21 -3.72
CA HIS A 23 6.89 -2.52 -5.01
C HIS A 23 5.47 -2.20 -5.52
N LEU A 24 4.55 -1.86 -4.62
CA LEU A 24 3.15 -1.59 -4.96
C LEU A 24 3.02 -0.47 -6.00
N HIS A 25 2.19 -0.72 -7.00
CA HIS A 25 1.72 0.32 -7.93
C HIS A 25 0.30 0.71 -7.56
N ILE A 26 0.10 2.00 -7.31
CA ILE A 26 -1.13 2.52 -6.71
C ILE A 26 -1.77 3.48 -7.69
N TYR A 27 -3.06 3.31 -7.91
CA TYR A 27 -3.84 4.04 -8.88
C TYR A 27 -5.04 4.70 -8.22
N GLU A 28 -5.28 5.97 -8.49
CA GLU A 28 -6.54 6.63 -8.14
C GLU A 28 -7.58 6.37 -9.24
N THR A 29 -8.63 5.63 -8.89
CA THR A 29 -9.69 5.21 -9.81
C THR A 29 -10.86 6.19 -9.81
N GLU A 30 -11.16 6.77 -8.65
CA GLU A 30 -12.15 7.83 -8.42
C GLU A 30 -11.63 8.76 -7.31
N PRO A 31 -12.21 9.98 -7.14
CA PRO A 31 -11.77 10.88 -6.07
C PRO A 31 -11.78 10.22 -4.69
N GLY A 32 -10.59 10.03 -4.11
CA GLY A 32 -10.42 9.37 -2.81
C GLY A 32 -10.53 7.84 -2.83
N VAL A 33 -10.62 7.22 -4.00
CA VAL A 33 -10.62 5.76 -4.18
C VAL A 33 -9.31 5.35 -4.85
N VAL A 34 -8.54 4.50 -4.18
CA VAL A 34 -7.26 3.99 -4.66
C VAL A 34 -7.23 2.48 -4.71
N GLU A 35 -6.54 1.95 -5.72
CA GLU A 35 -6.41 0.53 -5.96
C GLU A 35 -4.95 0.13 -6.18
N THR A 36 -4.62 -1.08 -5.76
CA THR A 36 -3.36 -1.76 -6.07
C THR A 36 -3.63 -3.24 -6.22
N THR A 37 -2.79 -3.93 -6.99
CA THR A 37 -2.82 -5.39 -7.11
C THR A 37 -1.47 -5.93 -6.70
N TYR A 38 -1.47 -6.93 -5.83
CA TYR A 38 -0.26 -7.52 -5.31
C TYR A 38 -0.39 -9.04 -5.22
N THR A 39 0.56 -9.74 -5.83
CA THR A 39 0.71 -11.20 -5.69
C THR A 39 1.88 -11.45 -4.75
N ALA A 40 1.57 -11.92 -3.55
CA ALA A 40 2.58 -12.15 -2.53
C ALA A 40 3.39 -13.42 -2.82
N PRO A 41 4.73 -13.40 -2.69
CA PRO A 41 5.56 -14.59 -2.73
C PRO A 41 5.43 -15.43 -1.44
N ASP A 42 5.80 -16.70 -1.54
CA ASP A 42 5.66 -17.68 -0.45
C ASP A 42 6.43 -17.33 0.83
N HIS A 43 7.53 -16.58 0.73
CA HIS A 43 8.31 -16.19 1.91
C HIS A 43 7.61 -15.15 2.80
N PHE A 44 6.45 -14.62 2.39
CA PHE A 44 5.58 -13.77 3.21
C PHE A 44 4.42 -14.52 3.86
N GLN A 45 4.39 -15.85 3.77
CA GLN A 45 3.38 -16.65 4.45
C GLN A 45 3.45 -16.49 5.98
N GLY A 46 2.28 -16.42 6.61
CA GLY A 46 2.14 -16.56 8.07
C GLY A 46 1.80 -17.99 8.46
N TYR A 47 0.84 -18.59 7.74
CA TYR A 47 0.57 -20.03 7.76
C TYR A 47 0.83 -20.59 6.35
N PRO A 48 1.05 -21.91 6.19
CA PRO A 48 1.21 -22.52 4.87
C PRO A 48 0.09 -22.12 3.91
N GLY A 49 0.46 -21.45 2.81
CA GLY A 49 -0.44 -20.95 1.77
C GLY A 49 -1.25 -19.70 2.12
N VAL A 50 -1.01 -19.06 3.28
CA VAL A 50 -1.75 -17.88 3.75
C VAL A 50 -0.80 -16.72 3.99
N LEU A 51 -1.05 -15.58 3.36
CA LEU A 51 -0.27 -14.35 3.54
C LEU A 51 -0.26 -13.92 5.01
N HIS A 52 0.92 -13.58 5.54
CA HIS A 52 1.06 -13.14 6.93
C HIS A 52 0.20 -11.89 7.18
N GLY A 53 -0.61 -11.91 8.25
CA GLY A 53 -1.54 -10.82 8.55
C GLY A 53 -0.86 -9.46 8.70
N GLY A 54 0.39 -9.43 9.17
CA GLY A 54 1.21 -8.22 9.22
C GLY A 54 1.48 -7.59 7.84
N ILE A 55 1.71 -8.40 6.79
CA ILE A 55 1.89 -7.88 5.43
C ILE A 55 0.58 -7.30 4.91
N VAL A 56 -0.54 -7.97 5.17
CA VAL A 56 -1.88 -7.45 4.84
C VAL A 56 -2.14 -6.13 5.57
N ALA A 57 -1.82 -6.02 6.87
CA ALA A 57 -1.95 -4.78 7.61
C ALA A 57 -1.08 -3.66 7.05
N SER A 58 0.18 -3.95 6.68
CA SER A 58 1.07 -2.95 6.08
C SER A 58 0.56 -2.45 4.72
N ILE A 59 -0.04 -3.32 3.90
CA ILE A 59 -0.69 -2.90 2.66
C ILE A 59 -1.89 -2.00 2.98
N LEU A 60 -2.75 -2.39 3.93
CA LEU A 60 -3.91 -1.59 4.34
C LEU A 60 -3.52 -0.20 4.90
N ASP A 61 -2.44 -0.15 5.69
CA ASP A 61 -1.88 1.09 6.23
C ASP A 61 -1.47 2.06 5.11
N GLU A 62 -0.66 1.60 4.16
CA GLU A 62 -0.24 2.40 3.01
C GLU A 62 -1.44 2.84 2.17
N MET A 63 -2.36 1.92 1.84
CA MET A 63 -3.53 2.24 1.00
C MET A 63 -4.46 3.26 1.66
N THR A 64 -4.59 3.24 3.00
CA THR A 64 -5.39 4.23 3.73
C THR A 64 -4.76 5.61 3.61
N GLY A 65 -3.44 5.74 3.81
CA GLY A 65 -2.73 7.01 3.60
C GLY A 65 -2.82 7.50 2.15
N ARG A 66 -2.78 6.58 1.18
CA ARG A 66 -2.84 6.87 -0.26
C ARG A 66 -4.18 7.39 -0.73
N ALA A 67 -5.27 6.90 -0.16
CA ALA A 67 -6.62 7.37 -0.44
C ALA A 67 -6.79 8.87 -0.16
N VAL A 68 -6.08 9.38 0.85
CA VAL A 68 -6.14 10.78 1.27
C VAL A 68 -4.93 11.61 0.85
N MET A 69 -3.83 11.02 0.37
CA MET A 69 -2.63 11.74 -0.08
C MET A 69 -2.89 12.62 -1.30
N GLY A 70 -3.72 12.14 -2.23
CA GLY A 70 -3.98 12.77 -3.53
C GLY A 70 -2.94 12.43 -4.60
N SER A 71 -3.31 12.58 -5.88
CA SER A 71 -2.46 12.23 -7.02
C SER A 71 -1.60 13.37 -7.59
N ASP A 72 -1.73 14.61 -7.11
CA ASP A 72 -0.86 15.71 -7.55
C ASP A 72 0.54 15.57 -6.92
N PRO A 73 1.59 15.28 -7.72
CA PRO A 73 2.94 15.11 -7.19
C PRO A 73 3.54 16.40 -6.61
N ASN A 74 2.99 17.58 -6.93
CA ASN A 74 3.47 18.86 -6.43
C ASN A 74 2.79 19.27 -5.12
N GLN A 75 1.67 18.63 -4.75
CA GLN A 75 0.90 18.95 -3.55
C GLN A 75 0.45 17.68 -2.81
N PRO A 76 1.37 16.77 -2.43
CA PRO A 76 1.00 15.59 -1.68
C PRO A 76 0.60 15.97 -0.25
N ARG A 77 -0.45 15.33 0.27
CA ARG A 77 -0.81 15.41 1.69
C ARG A 77 -0.12 14.29 2.45
N PHE A 78 0.99 14.61 3.13
CA PHE A 78 1.67 13.66 4.00
C PHE A 78 1.00 13.59 5.37
N MET A 79 0.80 12.36 5.85
CA MET A 79 0.16 12.05 7.11
C MET A 79 0.89 10.90 7.81
N PHE A 80 0.62 10.77 9.11
CA PHE A 80 1.09 9.66 9.92
C PHE A 80 -0.10 8.88 10.45
N THR A 81 0.02 7.55 10.48
CA THR A 81 -0.99 6.69 11.07
C THR A 81 -1.01 6.88 12.59
N ALA A 82 -2.11 7.41 13.13
CA ALA A 82 -2.28 7.55 14.57
C ALA A 82 -2.81 6.26 15.23
N LYS A 83 -3.70 5.55 14.52
CA LYS A 83 -4.27 4.26 14.93
C LYS A 83 -4.64 3.46 13.68
N LEU A 84 -4.33 2.18 13.69
CA LEU A 84 -4.83 1.20 12.73
C LEU A 84 -5.55 0.08 13.49
N GLU A 85 -6.78 -0.23 13.09
CA GLU A 85 -7.56 -1.34 13.62
C GLU A 85 -7.98 -2.24 12.47
N VAL A 86 -7.46 -3.47 12.45
CA VAL A 86 -7.68 -4.42 11.36
C VAL A 86 -8.47 -5.61 11.86
N LYS A 87 -9.54 -5.96 11.13
CA LYS A 87 -10.33 -7.16 11.38
C LYS A 87 -10.19 -8.12 10.20
N TYR A 88 -9.38 -9.16 10.37
CA TYR A 88 -9.25 -10.26 9.42
C TYR A 88 -10.48 -11.17 9.50
N ARG A 89 -11.04 -11.52 8.34
CA ARG A 89 -12.29 -12.31 8.24
C ARG A 89 -12.11 -13.61 7.49
N GLN A 90 -11.22 -13.63 6.51
CA GLN A 90 -10.86 -14.75 5.64
C GLN A 90 -9.45 -14.54 5.12
#